data_AF-I0GXL0-F1
#
_entry.id   AF-I0GXL0-F1
#
_cell.length_a   1.000
_cell.length_b   1.000
_cell.length_c   1.000
_cell.angle_alpha   90.00
_cell.angle_beta   90.00
_cell.angle_gamma   90.00
#
_symmetry.space_group_name_H-M   'P 1'
#
loop_
_entity.id
_entity.type
_entity.pdbx_description
1 polymer ?
#
loop_
_entity_poly.entity_id
_entity_poly.type
_entity_poly.pdbx_seq_one_letter_code
_entity_poly.pdbx_strand_id
1 'polypeptide(L)' 'MHEHDLGFALNLARFDELTGHRGWKTDQQRAAGIGVSHTTLGRIRRGHIKPGTRFIAAATTALNTNVEYLFERNEATT' A
#
# COMPACT_ATOMS: atom_id res chain seq x y z
N MET A 1 15.99 -10.53 11.24
CA MET A 1 15.68 -9.12 10.97
C MET A 1 14.24 -8.92 11.37
N HIS A 2 13.96 -8.21 12.46
CA HIS A 2 12.59 -7.95 12.89
C HIS A 2 12.02 -6.84 12.00
N GLU A 3 11.11 -7.20 11.09
CA GLU A 3 10.29 -6.23 10.38
C GLU A 3 9.39 -5.59 11.43
N HIS A 4 9.63 -4.31 11.74
CA HIS A 4 8.77 -3.54 12.64
C HIS A 4 7.37 -3.48 12.02
N ASP A 5 6.40 -4.09 12.69
CA ASP A 5 4.99 -3.84 12.40
C ASP A 5 4.71 -2.38 12.69
N LEU A 6 4.41 -1.60 11.65
CA LEU A 6 4.15 -0.18 11.77
C LEU A 6 2.69 0.12 12.15
N GLY A 7 1.86 -0.91 12.35
CA GLY A 7 0.45 -0.76 12.65
C GLY A 7 -0.34 -0.04 11.55
N PHE A 8 0.09 -0.11 10.27
CA PHE A 8 -0.64 0.51 9.16
C PHE A 8 -1.41 -0.52 8.33
N ALA A 9 -2.56 -0.10 7.81
CA ALA A 9 -3.33 -0.80 6.78
C ALA A 9 -3.42 0.08 5.53
N LEU A 10 -3.42 -0.53 4.35
CA LEU A 10 -3.60 0.21 3.10
C LEU A 10 -5.06 0.64 2.96
N ASN A 11 -5.32 1.94 2.79
CA ASN A 11 -6.65 2.42 2.46
C ASN A 11 -6.93 2.12 0.96
N LEU A 12 -7.69 1.07 0.70
CA LEU A 12 -7.92 0.58 -0.67
C LEU A 12 -8.67 1.58 -1.56
N ALA A 13 -9.60 2.35 -0.98
CA ALA A 13 -10.36 3.34 -1.73
C ALA A 13 -9.44 4.45 -2.26
N ARG A 14 -8.61 5.05 -1.38
CA ARG A 14 -7.65 6.09 -1.77
C ARG A 14 -6.56 5.55 -2.68
N PHE A 15 -6.12 4.32 -2.44
CA PHE A 15 -5.16 3.65 -3.33
C PHE A 15 -5.73 3.43 -4.74
N ASP A 16 -6.97 2.93 -4.84
CA ASP A 16 -7.63 2.69 -6.12
C ASP A 16 -7.94 4.00 -6.87
N GLU A 17 -8.28 5.07 -6.15
CA GLU A 17 -8.43 6.42 -6.71
C GLU A 17 -7.12 6.93 -7.32
N LEU A 18 -6.04 6.99 -6.54
CA LEU A 18 -4.74 7.51 -6.98
C LEU A 18 -4.15 6.69 -8.14
N THR A 19 -4.25 5.36 -8.06
CA THR A 19 -3.78 4.48 -9.15
C THR A 19 -4.69 4.58 -10.38
N GLY A 20 -5.99 4.82 -10.18
CA GLY A 20 -6.97 5.08 -11.23
C GLY A 20 -6.67 6.34 -12.04
N HIS A 21 -6.30 7.44 -11.38
CA HIS A 21 -5.88 8.70 -12.03
C HIS A 21 -4.62 8.54 -12.88
N ARG A 22 -3.76 7.57 -12.53
CA ARG A 22 -2.55 7.21 -13.32
C ARG A 22 -2.83 6.23 -14.46
N GLY A 23 -4.07 5.79 -14.62
CA GLY A 23 -4.44 4.79 -15.63
C GLY A 23 -4.04 3.35 -15.29
N TRP A 24 -3.63 3.06 -14.05
CA TRP A 24 -3.27 1.70 -13.62
C TRP A 24 -4.52 0.92 -13.23
N LYS A 25 -5.09 0.19 -14.19
CA LYS A 25 -6.37 -0.52 -14.06
C LYS A 25 -6.24 -1.90 -13.43
N THR A 26 -5.05 -2.51 -13.51
CA THR A 26 -4.79 -3.85 -13.01
C THR A 26 -3.82 -3.84 -11.83
N ASP A 27 -3.93 -4.82 -10.94
CA ASP A 27 -2.98 -4.96 -9.83
C ASP A 27 -1.54 -5.21 -10.30
N GLN A 28 -1.36 -5.80 -11.48
CA GLN A 28 -0.03 -5.93 -12.09
C GLN A 28 0.55 -4.56 -12.47
N GLN A 29 -0.24 -3.68 -13.09
CA GLN A 29 0.21 -2.31 -13.41
C GLN A 29 0.49 -1.49 -12.15
N ARG A 30 -0.37 -1.61 -11.13
CA ARG A 30 -0.21 -0.93 -9.84
C ARG A 30 1.08 -1.36 -9.14
N ALA A 31 1.32 -2.67 -9.08
CA ALA A 31 2.53 -3.23 -8.48
C ALA A 31 3.79 -2.78 -9.25
N ALA A 32 3.77 -2.82 -10.58
CA ALA A 32 4.86 -2.34 -11.42
C ALA A 32 5.11 -0.83 -11.24
N GLY A 33 4.05 -0.02 -11.19
CA GLY A 33 4.14 1.43 -11.01
C GLY A 33 4.67 1.86 -9.64
N ILE A 34 4.43 1.04 -8.60
CA ILE A 34 4.96 1.26 -7.25
C ILE A 34 6.36 0.66 -7.07
N GLY A 35 6.77 -0.27 -7.94
CA GLY A 35 8.04 -0.98 -7.81
C GLY A 35 7.99 -2.09 -6.76
N VAL A 36 6.85 -2.77 -6.63
CA VAL A 36 6.66 -3.90 -5.71
C VAL A 36 6.19 -5.15 -6.46
N SER A 37 6.34 -6.32 -5.85
CA SER A 37 5.81 -7.56 -6.44
C SER A 37 4.28 -7.56 -6.42
N HIS A 38 3.65 -7.97 -7.53
CA HIS A 38 2.20 -8.20 -7.63
C HIS A 38 1.69 -9.10 -6.50
N THR A 39 2.43 -10.16 -6.15
CA THR A 39 2.06 -11.06 -5.06
C THR A 39 2.01 -10.33 -3.72
N THR A 40 2.95 -9.43 -3.47
CA THR A 40 3.00 -8.63 -2.23
C THR A 40 1.82 -7.66 -2.18
N LEU A 41 1.58 -6.92 -3.26
CA LEU A 41 0.43 -6.03 -3.35
C LEU A 41 -0.89 -6.79 -3.15
N GLY A 42 -1.07 -7.94 -3.80
CA GLY A 42 -2.29 -8.75 -3.66
C GLY A 42 -2.51 -9.28 -2.23
N ARG A 43 -1.45 -9.68 -1.52
CA ARG A 43 -1.55 -10.09 -0.10
C ARG A 43 -1.93 -8.93 0.81
N ILE A 44 -1.38 -7.73 0.57
CA ILE A 44 -1.73 -6.51 1.31
C ILE A 44 -3.19 -6.12 1.04
N ARG A 45 -3.60 -6.09 -0.24
CA ARG A 45 -4.98 -5.73 -0.64
C ARG A 45 -6.03 -6.64 -0.03
N ARG A 46 -5.74 -7.94 0.08
CA ARG A 46 -6.62 -8.92 0.71
C ARG A 46 -6.50 -8.97 2.24
N GLY A 47 -5.66 -8.14 2.84
CA GLY A 47 -5.46 -8.09 4.30
C GLY A 47 -4.70 -9.28 4.90
N HIS A 48 -4.05 -10.13 4.09
CA HIS A 48 -3.29 -11.28 4.59
C HIS A 48 -1.98 -10.88 5.25
N ILE A 49 -1.40 -9.75 4.84
CA ILE A 49 -0.18 -9.18 5.43
C ILE A 49 -0.35 -7.67 5.56
N LYS A 50 0.32 -7.08 6.55
CA LYS A 50 0.39 -5.62 6.68
C LYS A 50 1.48 -5.04 5.77
N PRO A 51 1.29 -3.80 5.26
CA PRO A 51 2.34 -3.09 4.53
C PRO A 51 3.52 -2.77 5.45
N GLY A 52 4.71 -3.31 5.13
CA GLY A 52 5.94 -2.94 5.81
C GLY A 52 6.53 -1.61 5.31
N THR A 53 7.55 -1.08 6.00
CA THR A 53 8.18 0.22 5.71
C THR A 53 8.58 0.40 4.25
N ARG A 54 9.13 -0.66 3.61
CA ARG A 54 9.54 -0.62 2.21
C ARG A 54 8.36 -0.43 1.25
N PHE A 55 7.24 -1.10 1.52
CA PHE A 55 6.03 -0.94 0.72
C PHE A 55 5.45 0.46 0.90
N ILE A 56 5.37 0.94 2.15
CA ILE A 56 4.84 2.28 2.47
C ILE A 56 5.65 3.34 1.74
N ALA A 57 6.98 3.33 1.88
CA ALA A 57 7.87 4.27 1.23
C ALA A 57 7.71 4.24 -0.31
N ALA A 58 7.75 3.03 -0.89
CA ALA A 58 7.58 2.85 -2.34
C ALA A 58 6.24 3.42 -2.83
N ALA A 59 5.14 3.12 -2.13
CA ALA A 59 3.81 3.57 -2.51
C ALA A 59 3.65 5.09 -2.37
N THR A 60 4.12 5.69 -1.28
CA THR A 60 4.05 7.15 -1.09
C THR A 60 4.89 7.90 -2.12
N THR A 61 6.08 7.40 -2.44
CA THR A 61 6.95 8.00 -3.48
C THR A 61 6.34 7.85 -4.86
N ALA A 62 5.90 6.65 -5.23
CA ALA A 62 5.34 6.40 -6.55
C ALA A 62 4.05 7.18 -6.80
N LEU A 63 3.18 7.29 -5.78
CA LEU A 63 1.91 7.99 -5.90
C LEU A 63 2.01 9.49 -5.60
N ASN A 64 3.18 9.98 -5.16
CA ASN A 64 3.42 11.36 -4.74
C ASN A 64 2.40 11.83 -3.69
N THR A 65 2.24 11.03 -2.63
CA THR A 65 1.30 11.29 -1.52
C THR A 65 1.96 10.99 -0.17
N ASN A 66 1.31 11.36 0.92
CA ASN A 66 1.80 11.11 2.28
C ASN A 66 1.23 9.81 2.88
N VAL A 67 1.86 9.34 3.96
CA VAL A 67 1.49 8.09 4.63
C VAL A 67 0.08 8.17 5.22
N GLU A 68 -0.29 9.26 5.87
CA GLU A 68 -1.58 9.43 6.57
C GLU A 68 -2.78 9.46 5.60
N TYR A 69 -2.54 9.87 4.36
CA TYR A 69 -3.53 9.80 3.32
C TYR A 69 -3.64 8.38 2.78
N LEU A 70 -2.53 7.72 2.46
CA LEU A 70 -2.60 6.41 1.79
C LEU A 70 -2.84 5.23 2.73
N PHE A 71 -2.49 5.37 4.00
CA PHE A 71 -2.54 4.32 4.99
C PHE A 71 -3.31 4.77 6.23
N GLU A 72 -4.05 3.83 6.81
CA GLU A 72 -4.78 4.01 8.05
C GLU A 72 -4.01 3.34 9.17
N ARG A 73 -3.92 4.00 10.33
CA ARG A 73 -3.44 3.30 11.53
C ARG A 73 -4.48 2.26 11.91
N ASN A 74 -4.03 1.02 11.94
CA ASN A 74 -4.77 -0.09 12.45
C ASN A 74 -4.68 0.00 13.97
N GLU A 75 -5.52 0.88 14.56
CA GLU A 75 -5.71 0.93 16.00
C GLU A 75 -6.32 -0.41 16.40
N ALA A 76 -5.45 -1.35 16.83
CA ALA A 76 -5.93 -2.49 17.57
C ALA A 76 -6.63 -1.91 18.80
N THR A 77 -7.96 -2.02 18.80
CA THR A 77 -8.81 -1.68 19.93
C THR A 77 -8.21 -2.36 21.15
N THR A 78 -7.78 -1.54 22.12
CA THR A 78 -7.46 -2.03 23.48
C THR A 78 -8.72 -2.57 24.12
#